data_AF-X1IB49-F1
#
_entry.id   AF-X1IB49-F1
#
_cell.length_a   1.000
_cell.length_b   1.000
_cell.length_c   1.000
_cell.angle_alpha   90.00
_cell.angle_beta   90.00
_cell.angle_gamma   90.00
#
_symmetry.space_group_name_H-M   'P 1'
#
loop_
_entity.id
_entity.type
_entity.pdbx_description
1 polymer ?
#
loop_
_entity_poly.entity_id
_entity_poly.type
_entity_poly.pdbx_seq_one_letter_code
_entity_poly.pdbx_strand_id
1 'polypeptide(L)'
;MIVDEANHSMEIVVPDDQLSLAIGKKGQNVRLASRLTGWKLDVTSETNYNQALKDGYKSLLALQGVGEKRASDLYDEGFRSAEDIAGALVEDLIEVKGMNEKRAKSLIENAIKYTREKAVEMDETMDETEESQNGHQPRQEDNEEGREKSSDGEE
;
A
#
# COMPACT_ATOMS: atom_id res chain seq x y z
N MET A 1 0.95 -5.20 -15.25
CA MET A 1 -0.45 -4.82 -15.00
C MET A 1 -1.19 -6.05 -14.53
N ILE A 2 -2.03 -5.90 -13.52
CA ILE A 2 -2.86 -6.96 -12.94
C ILE A 2 -4.31 -6.61 -13.24
N VAL A 3 -5.10 -7.58 -13.67
CA VAL A 3 -6.50 -7.39 -14.04
C VAL A 3 -7.36 -8.28 -13.16
N ASP A 4 -8.30 -7.66 -12.48
CA ASP A 4 -9.35 -8.34 -11.75
C ASP A 4 -10.66 -8.13 -12.51
N GLU A 5 -11.02 -9.13 -13.31
CA GLU A 5 -12.23 -9.11 -14.12
C GLU A 5 -13.50 -9.17 -13.27
N ALA A 6 -13.47 -9.86 -12.13
CA ALA A 6 -14.63 -9.99 -11.25
C ALA A 6 -15.03 -8.64 -10.64
N ASN A 7 -14.04 -7.83 -10.27
CA ASN A 7 -14.25 -6.51 -9.69
C ASN A 7 -14.18 -5.35 -10.72
N HIS A 8 -14.04 -5.65 -12.02
CA HIS A 8 -13.83 -4.64 -13.07
C HIS A 8 -12.72 -3.64 -12.69
N SER A 9 -11.64 -4.15 -12.09
CA SER A 9 -10.56 -3.36 -11.56
C SER A 9 -9.21 -3.78 -12.12
N MET A 10 -8.26 -2.86 -12.15
CA MET A 10 -7.01 -3.01 -12.86
C MET A 10 -5.92 -2.23 -12.16
N GLU A 11 -4.82 -2.91 -11.84
CA GLU A 11 -3.65 -2.34 -11.20
C GLU A 11 -2.52 -2.19 -12.22
N ILE A 12 -2.07 -0.96 -12.43
CA ILE A 12 -1.04 -0.58 -13.40
C ILE A 12 0.25 -0.30 -12.63
N VAL A 13 1.25 -1.14 -12.86
CA VAL A 13 2.60 -0.94 -12.32
C VAL A 13 3.41 -0.14 -13.35
N VAL A 14 3.98 0.98 -12.91
CA VAL A 14 4.82 1.85 -13.75
C VAL A 14 6.18 2.08 -13.08
N PRO A 15 7.22 2.44 -13.86
CA PRO A 15 8.48 2.90 -13.30
C PRO A 15 8.28 4.08 -12.32
N ASP A 16 9.13 4.17 -11.29
CA ASP A 16 9.01 5.19 -10.23
C ASP A 16 9.06 6.64 -10.77
N ASP A 17 9.87 6.89 -11.82
CA ASP A 17 9.98 8.18 -12.49
C ASP A 17 8.73 8.55 -13.31
N GLN A 18 7.91 7.56 -13.68
CA GLN A 18 6.69 7.73 -14.47
C GLN A 18 5.41 7.74 -13.64
N LEU A 19 5.47 7.42 -12.34
CA LEU A 19 4.31 7.40 -11.46
C LEU A 19 3.52 8.71 -11.48
N SER A 20 4.23 9.85 -11.35
CA SER A 20 3.59 11.17 -11.37
C SER A 20 2.90 11.48 -12.70
N LEU A 21 3.52 11.08 -13.82
CA LEU A 21 2.97 11.28 -15.16
C LEU A 21 1.74 10.40 -15.39
N ALA A 22 1.83 9.13 -14.99
CA ALA A 22 0.74 8.17 -15.09
C ALA A 22 -0.49 8.59 -14.27
N ILE A 23 -0.26 9.13 -13.07
CA ILE A 23 -1.34 9.66 -12.22
C ILE A 23 -1.91 10.97 -12.80
N GLY A 24 -1.03 11.85 -13.26
CA GLY A 24 -1.36 13.20 -13.72
C GLY A 24 -1.69 14.15 -12.58
N LYS A 25 -1.77 15.45 -12.88
CA LYS A 25 -2.08 16.48 -11.87
C LYS A 25 -3.42 16.19 -11.19
N LYS A 26 -3.43 16.06 -9.86
CA LYS A 26 -4.62 15.71 -9.07
C LYS A 26 -5.32 14.41 -9.55
N GLY A 27 -4.57 13.43 -10.05
CA GLY A 27 -5.13 12.15 -10.51
C GLY A 27 -5.97 12.27 -11.78
N GLN A 28 -5.81 13.34 -12.56
CA GLN A 28 -6.65 13.59 -13.73
C GLN A 28 -6.53 12.48 -14.78
N ASN A 29 -5.34 11.94 -15.01
CA ASN A 29 -5.11 10.94 -16.04
C ASN A 29 -5.79 9.62 -15.68
N VAL A 30 -5.55 9.08 -14.47
CA VAL A 30 -6.20 7.84 -13.98
C VAL A 30 -7.72 7.99 -14.00
N ARG A 31 -8.24 9.13 -13.53
CA ARG A 31 -9.68 9.36 -13.44
C ARG A 31 -10.36 9.48 -14.80
N LEU A 32 -9.71 10.12 -15.77
CA LEU A 32 -10.22 10.16 -17.15
C LEU A 32 -10.16 8.79 -17.79
N ALA A 33 -9.04 8.09 -17.67
CA ALA A 33 -8.87 6.74 -18.19
C ALA A 33 -9.92 5.78 -17.60
N SER A 34 -10.12 5.79 -16.28
CA SER A 34 -11.14 5.00 -15.58
C SER A 34 -12.55 5.29 -16.10
N ARG A 35 -12.90 6.56 -16.38
CA ARG A 35 -14.20 6.92 -16.97
C ARG A 35 -14.35 6.47 -18.43
N LEU A 36 -13.27 6.53 -19.20
CA LEU A 36 -13.27 6.14 -20.62
C LEU A 36 -13.33 4.63 -20.80
N THR A 37 -12.63 3.87 -19.95
CA THR A 37 -12.63 2.41 -19.99
C THR A 37 -13.83 1.82 -19.27
N GLY A 38 -14.37 2.51 -18.25
CA GLY A 38 -15.37 1.96 -17.35
C GLY A 38 -14.78 1.01 -16.30
N TRP A 39 -13.44 0.97 -16.15
CA TRP A 39 -12.74 0.14 -15.17
C TRP A 39 -12.21 0.98 -14.02
N LYS A 40 -12.14 0.40 -12.82
CA LYS A 40 -11.43 1.01 -11.69
C LYS A 40 -9.93 0.82 -11.91
N LEU A 41 -9.22 1.92 -12.16
CA LEU A 41 -7.77 1.89 -12.39
C LEU A 41 -7.04 2.34 -11.14
N ASP A 42 -6.06 1.54 -10.70
CA ASP A 42 -5.09 1.91 -9.68
C ASP A 42 -3.68 1.94 -10.29
N VAL A 43 -2.85 2.89 -9.88
CA VAL A 43 -1.50 3.08 -10.43
C VAL A 43 -0.48 3.08 -9.31
N THR A 44 0.45 2.13 -9.36
CA THR A 44 1.51 1.98 -8.36
C THR A 44 2.88 1.96 -9.03
N SER A 45 3.94 2.30 -8.28
CA SER A 45 5.29 2.19 -8.81
C SER A 45 5.85 0.77 -8.68
N GLU A 46 6.86 0.42 -9.48
CA GLU A 46 7.56 -0.86 -9.37
C GLU A 46 8.14 -1.09 -7.97
N THR A 47 8.74 -0.05 -7.36
CA THR A 47 9.28 -0.16 -6.01
C THR A 47 8.18 -0.49 -5.00
N ASN A 48 7.07 0.25 -5.04
CA ASN A 48 5.94 0.04 -4.12
C ASN A 48 5.28 -1.32 -4.35
N TYR A 49 5.09 -1.72 -5.60
CA TYR A 49 4.55 -3.03 -5.95
C TYR A 49 5.41 -4.17 -5.40
N ASN A 50 6.73 -4.11 -5.61
CA ASN A 50 7.66 -5.11 -5.08
C ASN A 50 7.67 -5.14 -3.56
N GLN A 51 7.53 -3.99 -2.90
CA GLN A 51 7.42 -3.92 -1.45
C GLN A 51 6.13 -4.56 -0.96
N ALA A 52 4.99 -4.26 -1.59
CA ALA A 52 3.70 -4.88 -1.28
C ALA A 52 3.74 -6.40 -1.45
N LEU A 53 4.37 -6.91 -2.52
CA LEU A 53 4.54 -8.36 -2.72
C LEU A 53 5.39 -9.00 -1.60
N LYS A 54 6.48 -8.35 -1.18
CA LYS A 54 7.31 -8.84 -0.08
C LYS A 54 6.54 -8.84 1.24
N ASP A 55 5.77 -7.80 1.50
CA ASP A 55 5.04 -7.68 2.76
C ASP A 55 3.83 -8.61 2.81
N GLY A 56 3.16 -8.86 1.68
CA GLY A 56 2.17 -9.93 1.54
C GLY A 56 2.79 -11.31 1.80
N TYR A 57 3.94 -11.60 1.20
CA TYR A 57 4.63 -12.87 1.45
C TYR A 57 5.05 -13.03 2.93
N LYS A 58 5.51 -11.96 3.57
CA LYS A 58 5.79 -11.97 5.02
C LYS A 58 4.53 -12.19 5.85
N SER A 59 3.39 -11.60 5.47
CA SER A 59 2.14 -11.80 6.19
C SER A 59 1.69 -13.27 6.14
N LEU A 60 1.91 -13.96 5.01
CA LEU A 60 1.70 -15.41 4.92
C LEU A 60 2.58 -16.19 5.91
N LEU A 61 3.87 -15.87 5.98
CA LEU A 61 4.81 -16.54 6.89
C LEU A 61 4.51 -16.29 8.36
N ALA A 62 3.87 -15.16 8.69
CA ALA A 62 3.45 -14.85 10.04
C ALA A 62 2.24 -15.70 10.51
N LEU A 63 1.50 -16.33 9.58
CA LEU A 63 0.36 -17.16 9.94
C LEU A 63 0.79 -18.47 10.59
N GLN A 64 0.15 -18.79 11.72
CA GLN A 64 0.41 -20.03 12.43
C GLN A 64 0.07 -21.25 11.56
N GLY A 65 1.06 -22.12 11.36
CA GLY A 65 0.94 -23.35 10.55
C GLY A 65 1.38 -23.21 9.09
N VAL A 66 1.72 -21.99 8.67
CA VAL A 66 2.34 -21.70 7.37
C VAL A 66 3.85 -21.61 7.57
N GLY A 67 4.59 -22.49 6.89
CA GLY A 67 6.05 -22.38 6.76
C GLY A 67 6.42 -22.00 5.34
N GLU A 68 7.70 -21.78 5.06
CA GLU A 68 8.20 -21.33 3.75
C GLU A 68 7.65 -22.14 2.57
N LYS A 69 7.66 -23.47 2.68
CA LYS A 69 7.13 -24.34 1.62
C LYS A 69 5.65 -24.09 1.34
N ARG A 70 4.85 -23.92 2.40
CA ARG A 70 3.41 -23.65 2.27
C ARG A 70 3.14 -22.24 1.77
N ALA A 71 3.91 -21.26 2.22
CA ALA A 71 3.79 -19.90 1.73
C ALA A 71 4.10 -19.86 0.23
N SER A 72 5.12 -20.60 -0.24
CA SER A 72 5.40 -20.76 -1.66
C SER A 72 4.26 -21.44 -2.41
N ASP A 73 3.75 -22.58 -1.91
CA ASP A 73 2.63 -23.29 -2.54
C ASP A 73 1.38 -22.39 -2.63
N LEU A 74 1.08 -21.61 -1.59
CA LEU A 74 -0.03 -20.65 -1.58
C LEU A 74 0.18 -19.51 -2.58
N TYR A 75 1.40 -19.00 -2.66
CA TYR A 75 1.75 -17.91 -3.57
C TYR A 75 1.64 -18.32 -5.03
N ASP A 76 2.04 -19.55 -5.36
CA ASP A 76 1.94 -20.12 -6.70
C ASP A 76 0.47 -20.31 -7.14
N GLU A 77 -0.42 -20.62 -6.19
CA GLU A 77 -1.88 -20.71 -6.41
C GLU A 77 -2.58 -19.34 -6.38
N GLY A 78 -1.83 -18.24 -6.17
CA GLY A 78 -2.34 -16.87 -6.26
C GLY A 78 -2.71 -16.21 -4.93
N PHE A 79 -2.57 -16.89 -3.80
CA PHE A 79 -2.73 -16.29 -2.46
C PHE A 79 -1.42 -15.59 -2.07
N ARG A 80 -1.35 -14.28 -2.27
CA ARG A 80 -0.11 -13.50 -2.12
C ARG A 80 0.03 -12.84 -0.75
N SER A 81 -1.02 -12.87 0.07
CA SER A 81 -1.08 -12.22 1.37
C SER A 81 -2.01 -12.92 2.35
N ALA A 82 -1.84 -12.65 3.65
CA ALA A 82 -2.79 -13.08 4.69
C ALA A 82 -4.20 -12.52 4.44
N GLU A 83 -4.30 -11.33 3.86
CA GLU A 83 -5.54 -10.69 3.48
C GLU A 83 -6.29 -11.50 2.41
N ASP A 84 -5.58 -12.03 1.39
CA ASP A 84 -6.17 -12.90 0.36
C ASP A 84 -6.74 -14.19 0.99
N ILE A 85 -6.01 -14.78 1.94
CA ILE A 85 -6.44 -16.00 2.64
C ILE A 85 -7.66 -15.72 3.53
N ALA A 86 -7.71 -14.58 4.21
CA ALA A 86 -8.82 -14.22 5.09
C ALA A 86 -10.15 -14.07 4.31
N GLY A 87 -10.09 -13.67 3.04
CA GLY A 87 -11.24 -13.55 2.14
C GLY A 87 -11.52 -14.79 1.28
N ALA A 88 -10.64 -15.80 1.29
CA ALA A 88 -10.74 -16.98 0.45
C ALA A 88 -11.84 -17.95 0.89
N LEU A 89 -12.32 -18.78 -0.05
CA LEU A 89 -13.18 -19.91 0.29
C LEU A 89 -12.33 -21.12 0.68
N VAL A 90 -12.91 -21.99 1.51
CA VAL A 90 -12.28 -23.26 1.92
C VAL A 90 -11.99 -24.13 0.69
N GLU A 91 -12.84 -24.04 -0.33
CA GLU A 91 -12.75 -24.80 -1.58
C GLU A 91 -11.48 -24.41 -2.36
N ASP A 92 -11.25 -23.11 -2.57
CA ASP A 92 -10.07 -22.58 -3.25
C ASP A 92 -8.77 -22.99 -2.55
N LEU A 93 -8.79 -23.03 -1.22
CA LEU A 93 -7.64 -23.43 -0.42
C LEU A 93 -7.36 -24.94 -0.45
N ILE A 94 -8.37 -25.78 -0.70
CA ILE A 94 -8.17 -27.24 -0.80
C ILE A 94 -7.42 -27.61 -2.10
N GLU A 95 -7.51 -26.77 -3.14
CA GLU A 95 -6.76 -26.98 -4.38
C GLU A 95 -5.25 -26.87 -4.16
N VAL A 96 -4.83 -26.11 -3.13
CA VAL A 96 -3.43 -26.00 -2.72
C VAL A 96 -2.90 -27.36 -2.24
N LYS A 97 -1.75 -27.74 -2.78
CA LYS A 97 -1.13 -29.04 -2.54
C LYS A 97 -0.93 -29.36 -1.04
N GLY A 98 -1.53 -30.45 -0.59
CA GLY A 98 -1.39 -30.92 0.80
C GLY A 98 -2.23 -30.16 1.82
N MET A 99 -3.20 -29.36 1.35
CA MET A 99 -4.24 -28.76 2.18
C MET A 99 -5.40 -29.74 2.42
N ASN A 100 -6.07 -29.58 3.55
CA ASN A 100 -7.29 -30.33 3.87
C ASN A 100 -8.33 -29.37 4.46
N GLU A 101 -9.59 -29.77 4.47
CA GLU A 101 -10.70 -28.89 4.87
C GLU A 101 -10.53 -28.33 6.29
N LYS A 102 -10.08 -29.15 7.25
CA LYS A 102 -9.86 -28.73 8.63
C LYS A 102 -8.75 -27.69 8.75
N ARG A 103 -7.66 -27.86 7.99
CA ARG A 103 -6.53 -26.94 7.95
C ARG A 103 -6.88 -25.65 7.21
N ALA A 104 -7.57 -25.74 6.08
CA ALA A 104 -8.04 -24.57 5.34
C ALA A 104 -8.92 -23.68 6.23
N LYS A 105 -9.89 -24.27 6.93
CA LYS A 105 -10.73 -23.55 7.91
C LYS A 105 -9.91 -22.86 9.00
N SER A 106 -8.98 -23.58 9.61
CA SER A 106 -8.10 -23.02 10.65
C SER A 106 -7.18 -21.94 10.11
N LEU A 107 -6.74 -22.06 8.86
CA LEU A 107 -5.85 -21.09 8.21
C LEU A 107 -6.59 -19.78 7.92
N ILE A 108 -7.83 -19.86 7.41
CA ILE A 108 -8.70 -18.70 7.23
C ILE A 108 -8.95 -18.00 8.57
N GLU A 109 -9.28 -18.75 9.62
CA GLU A 109 -9.53 -18.17 10.95
C GLU A 109 -8.28 -17.44 11.50
N ASN A 110 -7.10 -18.06 11.36
CA ASN A 110 -5.83 -17.44 11.75
C ASN A 110 -5.53 -16.20 10.92
N ALA A 111 -5.81 -16.22 9.61
CA ALA A 111 -5.62 -15.07 8.73
C ALA A 111 -6.55 -13.91 9.09
N ILE A 112 -7.84 -14.18 9.32
CA ILE A 112 -8.82 -13.17 9.78
C ILE A 112 -8.36 -12.55 11.11
N LYS A 113 -7.89 -13.37 12.05
CA LYS A 113 -7.37 -12.89 13.32
C LYS A 113 -6.14 -12.01 13.14
N TYR A 114 -5.16 -12.46 12.35
CA TYR A 114 -3.95 -11.70 12.06
C TYR A 114 -4.25 -10.35 11.40
N THR A 115 -5.11 -10.33 10.38
CA THR A 115 -5.49 -9.11 9.68
C THR A 115 -6.24 -8.14 10.61
N ARG A 116 -7.09 -8.66 11.50
CA ARG A 116 -7.77 -7.84 12.51
C ARG A 116 -6.78 -7.24 13.53
N GLU A 117 -5.85 -8.04 14.05
CA GLU A 117 -4.85 -7.57 15.02
C GLU A 117 -3.94 -6.51 14.38
N LYS A 118 -3.46 -6.76 13.17
CA LYS A 118 -2.65 -5.81 12.40
C LYS A 118 -3.40 -4.50 12.08
N ALA A 119 -4.71 -4.56 11.82
CA ALA A 119 -5.52 -3.37 11.62
C ALA A 119 -5.65 -2.52 12.89
N VAL A 120 -5.71 -3.15 14.07
CA VAL A 120 -5.71 -2.44 15.36
C VAL A 120 -4.35 -1.81 15.65
N GLU A 121 -3.25 -2.52 15.39
CA GLU A 121 -1.89 -1.96 15.54
C GLU A 121 -1.64 -0.77 14.59
N MET A 122 -2.19 -0.81 13.37
CA MET A 122 -2.09 0.32 12.42
C MET A 122 -2.91 1.54 12.88
N ASP A 123 -4.07 1.33 13.50
CA ASP A 123 -4.92 2.42 14.00
C ASP A 123 -4.27 3.10 15.22
N GLU A 124 -3.70 2.33 16.14
CA GLU A 124 -2.98 2.85 17.31
C GLU A 124 -1.70 3.60 16.91
N THR A 125 -0.98 3.15 15.88
CA THR A 125 0.24 3.82 15.40
C THR A 125 -0.07 5.06 14.55
N MET A 126 -1.24 5.15 13.90
CA MET A 126 -1.66 6.35 13.17
C MET A 126 -2.01 7.50 14.12
N ASP A 127 -2.67 7.24 15.25
CA ASP A 127 -3.03 8.26 16.26
C ASP A 127 -1.76 8.94 16.86
N GLU A 128 -0.68 8.18 17.09
CA GLU A 128 0.60 8.75 17.57
C GLU A 128 1.34 9.60 16.50
N THR A 129 1.18 9.28 15.22
CA THR A 129 1.87 10.02 14.14
C THR A 129 1.17 11.33 13.76
N GLU A 130 -0.15 11.42 13.92
CA GLU A 130 -0.91 12.65 13.67
C GLU A 130 -0.63 13.72 14.75
N GLU A 131 -0.42 13.34 16.02
CA GLU A 131 -0.06 14.29 17.08
C GLU A 131 1.34 14.92 16.90
N SER A 132 2.29 14.22 16.28
CA SER A 132 3.65 14.74 16.06
C SER A 132 3.79 15.68 14.86
N GLN A 133 2.86 15.68 13.90
CA GLN A 133 2.97 16.49 12.68
C GLN A 133 2.29 17.88 12.75
N ASN A 134 1.47 18.16 13.77
CA ASN A 134 0.78 19.46 13.88
C ASN A 134 1.51 20.49 14.80
N GLY A 135 2.75 20.20 15.21
CA GLY A 135 3.50 20.97 16.20
C GLY A 135 4.62 21.89 15.67
N HIS A 136 4.66 22.24 14.38
CA HIS A 136 5.72 23.14 13.89
C HIS A 136 5.24 24.14 12.84
N GLN A 137 4.79 25.30 13.32
CA GLN A 137 4.83 26.53 12.55
C GLN A 137 5.63 27.57 13.36
N PRO A 138 6.93 27.76 13.08
CA PRO A 138 7.64 28.92 13.60
C PRO A 138 7.12 30.14 12.85
N ARG A 139 6.52 31.07 13.60
CA ARG A 139 6.33 32.46 13.17
C ARG A 139 7.72 33.02 12.82
N GLN A 140 7.96 33.34 11.56
CA GLN A 140 9.08 34.23 11.22
C GLN A 140 8.65 35.65 11.60
N GLU A 141 9.27 36.16 12.65
CA GLU A 141 9.36 37.57 12.96
C GLU A 141 10.20 38.23 11.86
N ASP A 142 9.59 39.06 11.03
CA ASP A 142 10.30 39.98 10.15
C ASP A 142 11.06 41.00 11.02
N ASN A 143 12.37 40.87 11.11
CA ASN A 143 13.25 41.96 11.54
C ASN A 143 14.64 41.82 10.91
N GLU A 144 14.91 42.59 9.85
CA GLU A 144 16.26 42.93 9.41
C GLU A 144 16.42 44.46 9.42
N GLU A 145 17.15 44.94 10.43
CA GLU A 145 17.98 46.15 10.40
C GLU A 145 19.00 46.03 9.24
N GLY A 146 19.53 47.05 8.55
CA GLY A 146 19.64 48.48 8.75
C GLY A 146 21.00 48.95 8.18
N ARG A 147 21.03 50.09 7.45
CA ARG A 147 22.23 50.90 7.08
C ARG A 147 23.29 50.22 6.18
N GLU A 148 23.94 50.89 5.24
CA GLU A 148 24.89 52.01 5.37
C GLU A 148 24.86 52.90 4.10
N LYS A 149 24.60 54.21 4.22
CA LYS A 149 25.57 55.34 4.22
C LYS A 149 26.52 55.41 3.01
N SER A 150 26.47 56.54 2.30
CA SER A 150 27.62 57.38 1.94
C SER A 150 27.14 58.78 1.52
N SER A 151 27.81 59.80 2.03
CA SER A 151 27.57 61.23 1.83
C SER A 151 28.44 61.81 0.70
N ASP A 152 28.02 62.99 0.20
CA ASP A 152 28.76 64.04 -0.54
C ASP A 152 29.26 63.69 -1.97
N GLY A 153 29.26 64.53 -3.01
CA GLY A 153 28.97 65.96 -3.26
C GLY A 153 29.62 66.36 -4.62
N GLU A 154 29.19 67.50 -5.20
CA GLU A 154 29.70 68.21 -6.43
C GLU A 154 29.25 67.64 -7.80
N GLU A 155 28.77 68.42 -8.79
CA GLU A 155 28.80 69.87 -9.10
C GLU A 155 27.40 70.52 -9.21
#